data_AF-A0A945LKM2-F1
#
_entry.id   AF-A0A945LKM2-F1
#
_cell.length_a   1.000
_cell.length_b   1.000
_cell.length_c   1.000
_cell.angle_alpha   90.00
_cell.angle_beta   90.00
_cell.angle_gamma   90.00
#
_symmetry.space_group_name_H-M   'P 1'
#
loop_
_entity.id
_entity.type
_entity.pdbx_description
1 polymer ?
#
loop_
_entity_poly.entity_id
_entity_poly.type
_entity_poly.pdbx_seq_one_letter_code
_entity_poly.pdbx_strand_id
1 'polypeptide(L)' 'GGITGMILTSVFANKVGLIYGNHETLILHIIALIIVVLFVSIGSYLLYYIVNKILPLRVREDQEIKGLDLSQHGESL' A
#
# COMPACT_ATOMS: atom_id res chain seq x y z
N GLY A 1 -4.55 8.98 0.35
CA GLY A 1 -5.53 9.07 1.45
C GLY A 1 -4.86 8.89 2.81
N GLY A 2 -4.56 7.66 3.22
CA GLY A 2 -4.09 7.36 4.58
C GLY A 2 -2.84 8.12 5.05
N ILE A 3 -1.79 8.20 4.22
CA ILE A 3 -0.56 8.93 4.54
C ILE A 3 -0.85 10.42 4.80
N THR A 4 -1.57 11.07 3.89
CA THR A 4 -2.01 12.45 4.03
C THR A 4 -2.83 12.64 5.31
N GLY A 5 -3.75 11.70 5.62
CA GLY A 5 -4.54 11.73 6.85
C GLY A 5 -3.69 11.66 8.12
N MET A 6 -2.68 10.79 8.17
CA MET A 6 -1.77 10.68 9.32
C MET A 6 -0.98 11.97 9.54
N ILE A 7 -0.45 12.56 8.46
CA ILE A 7 0.30 13.83 8.53
C ILE A 7 -0.62 14.95 9.02
N LEU A 8 -1.81 15.10 8.41
CA LEU A 8 -2.76 16.14 8.81
C LEU A 8 -3.28 15.96 10.24
N THR A 9 -3.45 14.72 10.70
CA THR A 9 -3.81 14.42 12.10
C THR A 9 -2.72 14.94 13.04
N SER A 10 -1.45 14.69 12.72
CA SER A 10 -0.34 15.15 13.55
C SER A 10 -0.18 16.68 13.58
N VAL A 11 -0.70 17.38 12.57
CA VAL A 11 -0.70 18.84 12.51
C VAL A 11 -1.89 19.44 13.25
N PHE A 12 -3.09 18.90 13.05
CA PHE A 12 -4.35 19.52 13.48
C PHE A 12 -5.04 18.86 14.68
N ALA A 13 -4.50 17.77 15.24
CA ALA A 13 -5.09 17.11 16.40
C ALA A 13 -5.28 18.12 17.56
N ASN A 14 -6.49 18.16 18.11
CA ASN A 14 -6.81 19.10 19.19
C ASN A 14 -5.89 18.88 20.40
N LYS A 15 -5.34 19.97 20.97
CA LYS A 15 -4.40 20.01 22.12
C LYS A 15 -3.02 19.40 21.89
N VAL A 16 -2.85 18.50 20.92
CA VAL A 16 -1.60 17.75 20.74
C VAL A 16 -1.00 17.88 19.34
N GLY A 17 -1.67 18.56 18.41
CA GLY A 17 -1.17 18.79 17.06
C GLY A 17 -0.09 19.87 17.01
N LEU A 18 0.67 19.87 15.92
CA LEU A 18 1.75 20.84 15.71
C LEU A 18 1.28 22.30 15.82
N ILE A 19 0.07 22.63 15.37
CA ILE A 19 -0.45 24.01 15.45
C ILE A 19 -0.64 24.51 16.89
N TYR A 20 -0.72 23.58 17.86
CA TYR A 20 -0.79 23.89 19.29
C TYR A 20 0.61 23.94 19.95
N GLY A 21 1.69 23.87 19.16
CA GLY A 21 3.07 23.90 19.63
C GLY A 21 3.63 22.53 20.06
N ASN A 22 2.83 21.46 19.96
CA ASN A 22 3.27 20.12 20.32
C ASN A 22 3.93 19.42 19.12
N HIS A 23 5.25 19.24 19.19
CA HIS A 23 6.06 18.62 18.14
C HIS A 23 6.13 17.09 18.28
N GLU A 24 5.83 16.55 19.46
CA GLU A 24 5.93 15.12 19.76
C GLU A 24 4.98 14.30 18.90
N THR A 25 3.73 14.75 18.75
CA THR A 25 2.72 14.07 17.93
C THR A 25 3.13 13.96 16.46
N LEU A 26 3.76 15.01 15.91
CA LEU A 26 4.30 14.99 14.55
C LEU A 26 5.42 13.97 14.41
N ILE A 27 6.40 14.00 15.31
CA ILE A 27 7.53 13.07 15.28
C ILE A 27 7.05 11.61 15.38
N LEU A 28 6.14 11.33 16.32
CA LEU A 28 5.58 9.99 16.49
C LEU A 28 4.81 9.51 15.25
N HIS A 29 4.03 10.38 14.62
CA HIS A 29 3.31 10.03 13.38
C HIS A 29 4.25 9.74 12.21
N ILE A 30 5.35 10.49 12.08
CA ILE A 30 6.35 10.24 11.04
C ILE A 30 7.08 8.92 11.28
N ILE A 31 7.49 8.63 12.52
CA ILE A 31 8.11 7.35 12.87
C ILE A 31 7.15 6.19 12.59
N ALA A 32 5.89 6.30 13.04
CA ALA A 32 4.87 5.30 12.79
C ALA A 32 4.63 5.09 11.29
N LEU A 33 4.57 6.18 10.50
CA LEU A 33 4.41 6.12 9.05
C LEU A 33 5.56 5.34 8.40
N ILE A 34 6.82 5.61 8.77
CA ILE A 34 7.99 4.91 8.24
C ILE A 34 7.90 3.42 8.57
N ILE A 35 7.57 3.08 9.82
CA ILE A 35 7.43 1.68 10.26
C ILE A 35 6.36 0.96 9.44
N VAL A 36 5.19 1.57 9.27
CA VAL A 36 4.09 0.98 8.49
C VAL A 36 4.48 0.83 7.03
N VAL A 37 5.07 1.84 6.40
CA VAL A 37 5.51 1.76 4.99
C VAL A 37 6.51 0.62 4.80
N LEU A 38 7.50 0.49 5.69
CA LEU A 38 8.48 -0.59 5.63
C LEU A 38 7.82 -1.95 5.83
N PHE A 39 6.98 -2.09 6.86
CA PHE A 39 6.28 -3.34 7.16
C PHE A 39 5.42 -3.80 5.99
N VAL A 40 4.58 -2.91 5.45
CA VAL A 40 3.65 -3.25 4.37
C VAL A 40 4.39 -3.48 3.06
N SER A 41 5.43 -2.70 2.76
CA SER A 41 6.21 -2.89 1.52
C SER A 41 6.98 -4.21 1.53
N ILE A 42 7.71 -4.50 2.62
CA ILE A 42 8.50 -5.72 2.75
C ILE A 42 7.57 -6.94 2.85
N GLY A 43 6.54 -6.86 3.69
CA GLY A 43 5.57 -7.93 3.86
C GLY A 43 4.84 -8.27 2.57
N SER A 44 4.31 -7.27 1.86
CA SER A 44 3.63 -7.49 0.58
C SER A 44 4.59 -8.04 -0.48
N TYR A 45 5.81 -7.49 -0.58
CA TYR A 45 6.81 -8.00 -1.51
C TYR A 45 7.14 -9.47 -1.24
N LEU A 46 7.35 -9.84 0.03
CA LEU A 46 7.64 -11.22 0.42
C LEU A 46 6.47 -12.15 0.07
N LEU A 47 5.23 -11.74 0.34
CA LEU A 47 4.04 -12.50 -0.02
C LEU A 47 3.95 -12.69 -1.55
N TYR A 48 4.09 -11.62 -2.33
CA TYR A 48 4.07 -11.71 -3.78
C TYR A 48 5.20 -12.60 -4.32
N TYR A 49 6.39 -12.50 -3.74
CA TYR A 49 7.52 -13.35 -4.13
C TYR A 49 7.24 -14.84 -3.88
N ILE A 50 6.77 -15.18 -2.67
CA ILE A 50 6.47 -16.57 -2.30
C ILE A 50 5.35 -17.14 -3.18
N VAL A 51 4.25 -16.39 -3.33
CA VAL A 51 3.13 -16.85 -4.14
C VAL A 51 3.55 -17.02 -5.59
N ASN A 52 4.25 -16.04 -6.19
CA ASN A 52 4.69 -16.12 -7.59
C ASN A 52 5.66 -17.27 -7.87
N LYS A 53 6.36 -17.79 -6.86
CA LYS A 53 7.22 -18.99 -6.99
C LYS A 53 6.43 -20.29 -7.06
N ILE A 54 5.25 -20.35 -6.43
CA ILE A 54 4.39 -21.54 -6.40
C ILE A 54 3.37 -21.49 -7.55
N LEU A 55 2.73 -20.33 -7.71
CA LEU A 55 1.72 -20.04 -8.71
C LEU A 55 2.04 -18.66 -9.33
N PRO A 56 2.52 -18.60 -10.58
CA PRO A 56 2.81 -17.34 -11.25
C PRO A 56 1.61 -16.38 -11.19
N LEU A 57 1.82 -15.18 -10.63
CA LEU A 57 0.76 -14.20 -10.41
C LEU A 57 0.33 -13.48 -11.70
N ARG A 58 1.23 -13.42 -12.71
CA ARG A 58 0.96 -12.81 -14.00
C ARG A 58 0.64 -13.90 -15.03
N VAL A 59 -0.36 -13.65 -15.86
CA VAL A 59 -0.69 -14.51 -17.00
C VAL A 59 0.44 -14.52 -18.03
N ARG A 60 0.45 -15.52 -18.90
CA ARG A 60 1.39 -15.58 -20.02
C ARG A 60 1.09 -14.44 -21.01
N GLU A 61 2.11 -13.95 -21.69
CA GLU A 61 2.02 -12.79 -22.60
C GLU A 61 1.01 -13.00 -23.74
N ASP A 62 0.91 -14.21 -24.30
CA ASP A 62 -0.09 -14.55 -25.33
C ASP A 62 -1.53 -14.49 -24.80
N GLN A 63 -1.75 -14.76 -23.52
CA GLN A 63 -3.05 -14.66 -22.86
C GLN A 63 -3.37 -13.19 -22.53
N GLU A 64 -2.37 -12.42 -22.12
CA GLU A 64 -2.50 -10.98 -21.89
C GLU A 64 -2.89 -10.24 -23.19
N ILE A 65 -2.26 -10.59 -24.33
CA ILE A 65 -2.56 -10.02 -25.66
C ILE A 65 -3.98 -10.38 -26.13
N LYS A 66 -4.44 -11.61 -25.88
CA LYS A 66 -5.80 -12.05 -26.25
C LYS A 66 -6.90 -11.39 -25.41
N GLY A 67 -6.55 -10.76 -24.28
CA GLY A 67 -7.49 -10.21 -23.31
C GLY A 67 -7.83 -11.20 -22.19
N LEU A 68 -7.97 -10.69 -20.96
CA LEU A 68 -8.25 -11.52 -19.79
C LEU A 68 -9.66 -12.11 -19.83
N ASP A 69 -10.64 -11.38 -20.36
CA ASP A 69 -12.02 -11.86 -20.49
C ASP A 69 -12.06 -13.16 -21.33
N LEU A 70 -11.41 -13.17 -22.50
CA LEU A 70 -11.35 -14.37 -23.34
C LEU A 70 -10.44 -15.46 -22.77
N SER A 71 -9.25 -15.09 -22.26
CA SER A 71 -8.24 -16.08 -21.85
C SER A 71 -8.47 -16.72 -20.47
N GLN A 72 -9.11 -15.99 -19.55
CA GLN A 72 -9.37 -16.45 -18.18
C GLN A 72 -10.84 -16.78 -17.93
N HIS A 73 -11.78 -16.11 -18.62
CA HIS A 73 -13.22 -16.26 -18.38
C HIS A 73 -13.99 -16.86 -19.57
N GLY A 74 -13.38 -16.94 -20.76
CA GLY A 74 -14.03 -17.47 -21.96
C GLY A 74 -15.14 -16.57 -22.52
N GLU A 75 -15.14 -15.30 -22.13
CA GLU A 75 -16.16 -14.32 -22.52
C GLU A 75 -15.68 -13.52 -23.76
N SER A 76 -16.58 -13.30 -24.71
CA SER A 76 -16.38 -12.39 -25.85
C SER A 76 -17.65 -11.57 -26.04
N LEU A 77 -17.49 -10.24 -26.19
CA LEU A 77 -18.54 -9.34 -26.68
C LEU A 77 -18.76 -9.53 -28.19
#